data_AF-A0A9E5TMA7-F1
#
_entry.id   AF-A0A9E5TMA7-F1
#
_cell.length_a   1.000
_cell.length_b   1.000
_cell.length_c   1.000
_cell.angle_alpha   90.00
_cell.angle_beta   90.00
_cell.angle_gamma   90.00
#
_symmetry.space_group_name_H-M   'P 1'
#
loop_
_entity.id
_entity.type
_entity.pdbx_description
1 polymer ?
#
loop_
_entity_poly.entity_id
_entity_poly.type
_entity_poly.pdbx_seq_one_letter_code
_entity_poly.pdbx_strand_id
1 'polypeptide(L)'
;MAEKDRHGYTILNTRLPRIDAPAKATGQAIFTDDIAMPGMLYGAILQSPLAHGHILNIDVSKAEQLPGVKAVITHADAGPIK
;
A
#
# COMPACT_ATOMS: atom_id res chain seq x y z
N MET A 1 17.33 34.59 17.49
CA MET A 1 15.87 34.56 17.20
C MET A 1 15.72 34.58 15.69
N ALA A 2 14.91 33.69 15.11
CA ALA A 2 14.75 33.63 13.65
C ALA A 2 14.04 34.90 13.14
N GLU A 3 14.62 35.53 12.13
CA GLU A 3 14.05 36.71 11.47
C GLU A 3 12.73 36.31 10.78
N LYS A 4 11.69 37.13 10.97
CA LYS A 4 10.39 36.90 10.33
C LYS A 4 10.47 37.31 8.87
N ASP A 5 9.90 36.51 7.98
CA ASP A 5 9.75 36.87 6.58
C ASP A 5 8.78 38.07 6.41
N ARG A 6 8.66 38.57 5.18
CA ARG A 6 7.73 39.68 4.82
C ARG A 6 6.26 39.43 5.18
N HIS A 7 5.88 38.20 5.53
CA HIS A 7 4.54 37.81 5.94
C HIS A 7 4.44 37.37 7.41
N GLY A 8 5.51 37.51 8.20
CA GLY A 8 5.54 37.18 9.62
C GLY A 8 5.91 35.74 9.98
N TYR A 9 6.27 34.90 9.00
CA TYR A 9 6.65 33.50 9.22
C TYR A 9 8.12 33.38 9.65
N THR A 10 8.40 32.54 10.65
CA THR A 10 9.76 32.29 11.17
C THR A 10 10.38 30.97 10.68
N ILE A 11 9.62 30.16 9.95
CA ILE A 11 10.00 28.78 9.58
C ILE A 11 10.41 28.70 8.10
N LEU A 12 9.86 29.56 7.25
CA LEU A 12 10.15 29.56 5.81
C LEU A 12 11.65 29.80 5.57
N ASN A 13 12.23 29.02 4.66
CA ASN A 13 13.67 29.07 4.31
C ASN A 13 14.64 28.75 5.46
N THR A 14 14.20 28.04 6.51
CA THR A 14 15.06 27.58 7.60
C THR A 14 15.45 26.11 7.44
N ARG A 15 16.56 25.71 8.06
CA ARG A 15 17.03 24.31 8.12
C ARG A 15 16.44 23.58 9.34
N LEU A 16 15.13 23.67 9.54
CA LEU A 16 14.47 22.99 10.64
C LEU A 16 14.53 21.46 10.40
N PRO A 17 14.98 20.65 11.38
CA PRO A 17 14.96 19.21 11.23
C PRO A 17 13.52 18.69 11.16
N ARG A 18 13.29 17.73 10.26
CA ARG A 18 11.98 17.08 10.11
C ARG A 18 11.77 16.08 11.26
N ILE A 19 10.64 16.18 11.96
CA ILE A 19 10.39 15.45 13.23
C ILE A 19 10.50 13.92 13.07
N ASP A 20 10.01 13.38 11.97
CA ASP A 20 10.02 11.96 11.64
C ASP A 20 11.32 11.48 10.97
N ALA A 21 12.26 12.39 10.65
CA ALA A 21 13.49 12.01 9.95
C ALA A 21 14.37 11.04 10.75
N PRO A 22 14.60 11.20 12.07
CA PRO A 22 15.43 10.27 12.82
C PRO A 22 14.87 8.85 12.81
N ALA A 23 13.57 8.67 13.06
CA ALA A 23 12.93 7.36 13.09
C ALA A 23 13.00 6.66 11.72
N LYS A 24 12.78 7.40 10.62
CA LYS A 24 12.89 6.87 9.26
C LYS A 24 14.33 6.53 8.87
N ALA A 25 15.31 7.36 9.26
CA ALA A 25 16.72 7.13 8.95
C ALA A 25 17.34 5.97 9.75
N THR A 26 16.78 5.66 10.92
CA THR A 26 17.29 4.61 11.83
C THR A 26 16.52 3.30 11.74
N GLY A 27 15.48 3.21 10.89
CA GLY A 27 14.62 2.02 10.78
C GLY A 27 13.69 1.80 11.98
N GLN A 28 13.49 2.81 12.83
CA GLN A 28 12.57 2.74 13.97
C GLN A 28 11.13 3.08 13.59
N ALA A 29 10.92 3.71 12.43
CA ALA A 29 9.59 3.98 11.91
C ALA A 29 8.93 2.66 11.49
N ILE A 30 7.73 2.39 12.01
CA ILE A 30 6.90 1.24 11.63
C ILE A 30 6.02 1.67 10.45
N PHE A 31 6.14 0.96 9.34
CA PHE A 31 5.28 1.09 8.17
C PHE A 31 4.27 -0.06 8.10
N THR A 32 3.29 0.05 7.21
CA THR A 32 2.23 -0.95 7.04
C THR A 32 2.80 -2.35 6.78
N ASP A 33 3.91 -2.43 6.05
CA ASP A 33 4.55 -3.71 5.69
C ASP A 33 5.28 -4.36 6.87
N ASP A 34 5.58 -3.61 7.93
CA ASP A 34 6.21 -4.13 9.16
C ASP A 34 5.17 -4.75 10.11
N ILE A 35 3.88 -4.52 9.86
CA ILE A 35 2.80 -4.99 10.74
C ILE A 35 2.47 -6.44 10.38
N ALA A 36 2.56 -7.32 11.39
CA ALA A 36 2.08 -8.69 11.31
C ALA A 36 1.00 -8.95 12.38
N MET A 37 -0.08 -9.62 11.98
CA MET A 37 -1.19 -9.98 12.88
C MET A 37 -1.42 -11.50 12.89
N PRO A 38 -1.87 -12.09 14.02
CA PRO A 38 -2.26 -13.49 14.04
C PRO A 38 -3.33 -13.79 12.99
N GLY A 39 -3.09 -14.80 12.14
CA GLY A 39 -4.01 -15.20 11.07
C GLY A 39 -4.00 -14.30 9.83
N MET A 40 -3.03 -13.39 9.69
CA MET A 40 -2.88 -12.54 8.50
C MET A 40 -2.70 -13.40 7.23
N LEU A 41 -3.49 -13.09 6.20
CA LEU A 41 -3.35 -13.68 4.87
C LEU A 41 -2.46 -12.78 4.01
N TYR A 42 -1.68 -13.38 3.12
CA TYR A 42 -0.90 -12.67 2.13
C TYR A 42 -1.64 -12.67 0.79
N GLY A 43 -1.77 -11.51 0.18
CA GLY A 43 -2.41 -11.33 -1.12
C GLY A 43 -1.40 -11.22 -2.25
N ALA A 44 -1.75 -11.75 -3.42
CA ALA A 44 -1.04 -11.53 -4.67
C ALA A 44 -2.06 -11.15 -5.75
N ILE A 45 -1.69 -10.18 -6.61
CA ILE A 45 -2.56 -9.68 -7.68
C ILE A 45 -2.04 -10.22 -9.01
N LEU A 46 -2.87 -10.99 -9.72
CA LEU A 46 -2.61 -11.36 -11.10
C LEU A 46 -3.07 -10.23 -12.02
N GLN A 47 -2.12 -9.60 -12.71
CA GLN A 47 -2.39 -8.51 -13.65
C GLN A 47 -2.50 -9.01 -15.09
N SER A 48 -3.24 -8.28 -15.92
CA SER A 48 -3.31 -8.54 -17.35
C SER A 48 -1.94 -8.38 -18.01
N PRO A 49 -1.47 -9.34 -18.85
CA PRO A 49 -0.26 -9.17 -19.64
C PRO A 49 -0.48 -8.29 -20.87
N LEU A 50 -1.74 -7.97 -21.19
CA LEU A 50 -2.12 -7.14 -22.34
C LEU A 50 -2.51 -5.74 -21.88
N ALA A 51 -2.07 -4.72 -22.63
CA ALA A 51 -2.43 -3.33 -22.37
C ALA A 51 -3.94 -3.06 -22.58
N HIS A 52 -4.59 -3.80 -23.47
CA HIS A 52 -6.02 -3.72 -23.72
C HIS A 52 -6.57 -5.09 -24.16
N GLY A 53 -7.71 -5.49 -23.61
CA GLY A 53 -8.36 -6.74 -23.95
C GLY A 53 -9.72 -6.87 -23.28
N HIS A 54 -10.59 -7.69 -23.85
CA HIS A 54 -11.87 -8.05 -23.25
C HIS A 54 -11.70 -9.37 -22.49
N ILE A 55 -12.07 -9.40 -21.20
CA ILE A 55 -12.03 -10.62 -20.40
C ILE A 55 -13.20 -11.50 -20.83
N LEU A 56 -12.91 -12.65 -21.45
CA LEU A 56 -13.93 -13.62 -21.86
C LEU A 56 -14.18 -14.67 -20.78
N ASN A 57 -13.14 -15.06 -20.05
CA ASN A 57 -13.22 -16.07 -19.01
C ASN A 57 -12.09 -15.90 -17.99
N ILE A 58 -12.35 -16.27 -16.74
CA ILE A 58 -11.36 -16.38 -15.67
C ILE A 58 -11.49 -17.79 -15.06
N ASP A 59 -10.48 -18.63 -15.25
CA ASP A 59 -10.41 -19.96 -14.63
C ASP A 59 -9.47 -19.93 -13.43
N VAL A 60 -10.05 -20.11 -12.24
CA VAL A 60 -9.34 -20.09 -10.96
C VAL A 60 -8.99 -21.48 -10.42
N SER A 61 -9.45 -22.55 -11.09
CA SER A 61 -9.42 -23.92 -10.55
C SER A 61 -8.04 -24.40 -10.11
N LYS A 62 -7.00 -24.07 -10.86
CA LYS A 62 -5.61 -24.42 -10.54
C LYS A 62 -5.10 -23.68 -9.31
N ALA A 63 -5.43 -22.40 -9.18
CA ALA A 63 -4.96 -21.57 -8.07
C ALA A 63 -5.62 -22.02 -6.76
N GLU A 64 -6.91 -22.35 -6.78
CA GLU A 64 -7.65 -22.84 -5.61
C GLU A 64 -7.11 -24.18 -5.06
N GLN A 65 -6.52 -25.01 -5.92
CA GLN A 65 -5.95 -26.31 -5.53
C GLN A 65 -4.54 -26.22 -4.93
N LEU A 66 -3.90 -25.05 -4.98
CA LEU A 66 -2.54 -24.90 -4.47
C LEU A 66 -2.52 -24.96 -2.93
N PRO A 67 -1.59 -25.72 -2.32
CA PRO A 67 -1.41 -25.71 -0.88
C PRO A 67 -1.15 -24.31 -0.35
N GLY A 68 -1.88 -23.91 0.70
CA GLY A 68 -1.74 -22.60 1.34
C GLY A 68 -2.59 -21.48 0.73
N VAL A 69 -3.26 -21.71 -0.42
CA VAL A 69 -4.25 -20.76 -0.93
C VAL A 69 -5.50 -20.80 -0.07
N LYS A 70 -5.84 -19.65 0.52
CA LYS A 70 -7.04 -19.51 1.33
C LYS A 70 -8.29 -19.18 0.49
N ALA A 71 -8.13 -18.36 -0.55
CA ALA A 71 -9.19 -17.95 -1.47
C ALA A 71 -8.58 -17.38 -2.76
N VAL A 72 -9.35 -17.42 -3.85
CA VAL A 72 -9.05 -16.71 -5.10
C VAL A 72 -10.23 -15.77 -5.37
N ILE A 73 -9.97 -14.47 -5.40
CA ILE A 73 -11.02 -13.44 -5.49
C ILE A 73 -11.08 -12.88 -6.91
N THR A 74 -12.29 -12.77 -7.45
CA THR A 74 -12.57 -12.26 -8.81
C THR A 74 -13.65 -11.17 -8.78
N HIS A 75 -14.07 -10.70 -9.96
CA HIS A 75 -15.20 -9.77 -10.07
C HIS A 75 -16.51 -10.37 -9.54
N ALA A 76 -16.64 -11.70 -9.46
CA ALA A 76 -17.85 -12.36 -8.96
C ALA A 76 -18.08 -12.09 -7.46
N ASP A 77 -17.02 -11.77 -6.71
CA ASP A 77 -17.05 -11.54 -5.27
C ASP A 77 -17.33 -10.08 -4.89
N ALA A 78 -17.34 -9.16 -5.86
CA ALA A 78 -17.39 -7.71 -5.62
C ALA A 78 -18.75 -7.19 -5.11
N GLY A 79 -19.77 -8.05 -5.04
CA GLY A 79 -21.13 -7.68 -4.67
C GLY A 79 -21.79 -6.71 -5.67
N PRO A 80 -23.07 -6.37 -5.47
CA PRO A 80 -23.75 -5.40 -6.32
C PRO A 80 -23.18 -3.99 -6.10
N ILE A 81 -22.76 -3.34 -7.17
CA ILE A 81 -22.40 -1.92 -7.17
C ILE A 81 -23.70 -1.11 -7.05
N LYS A 82 -23.79 -0.25 -6.03
CA LYS A 82 -24.89 0.71 -5.86
C LYS A 82 -24.72 1.93 -6.74
#